data_AF-A0A822MTV9-F1
#
_entry.id   AF-A0A822MTV9-F1
#
_cell.length_a   1.000
_cell.length_b   1.000
_cell.length_c   1.000
_cell.angle_alpha   90.00
_cell.angle_beta   90.00
_cell.angle_gamma   90.00
#
_symmetry.space_group_name_H-M   'P 1'
#
loop_
_entity.id
_entity.type
_entity.pdbx_description
1 polymer ?
#
loop_
_entity_poly.entity_id
_entity_poly.type
_entity_poly.pdbx_seq_one_letter_code
_entity_poly.pdbx_strand_id
1 'polypeptide(L)'
;MSEIHITRAVYQHTKESVSIEDVDRGLQANVVCACCGAKLVANKGQKKAWHFSHYFDEACVLAYETQLHLTAKEYFAKAGKIPLPLDTGWITPDACAELQVSDVKIEVYMDGRRPDLVVTVGSEQYWIEIANKHKCDDDKVWYCRSHDKNVIEIDVSECGYLDQFDSLEHCLVRTQSLNACNDYLEEIAKSTAHKHEKVRKQIEVLKRSEKKLEEQEIKQDKVEKTLEERIEVHQKKYEDRLEKMKLRKDAQDEILAELEKAIDSHQTLLDSVQARHAQIEYEIEGKVALRLKQLDEQNQAVLLQLKGELQREWNLELRKKREEFEQQLADEFNRRFQSEIVAMEERQRAHQKLAQELKVLEHEKFFLCDEIESLGLRKKEALEQQGHELRESFAPLLKQRNILTDEVTELTKQVKEKLIEADLVDTYANNLVEVRDFCLARSDYRQTINQRMNELKSIERQCKELAFDYEQKFERLDVMVKLSNEFAKAFKSTFDLLQKKALLSELPEVLVNRVNKHSIMLSRNAQEELDDFERIDA
;
A
#
# COMPACT_ATOMS: atom_id res chain seq x y z
N MET A 1 146.61 -21.81 -10.79
CA MET A 1 145.84 -21.19 -11.88
C MET A 1 144.66 -22.08 -12.13
N SER A 2 143.46 -21.63 -11.76
CA SER A 2 142.21 -22.31 -12.14
C SER A 2 142.22 -22.50 -13.67
N GLU A 3 142.12 -23.75 -14.13
CA GLU A 3 141.93 -24.04 -15.55
C GLU A 3 140.64 -23.32 -15.98
N ILE A 4 140.75 -22.32 -16.87
CA ILE A 4 139.57 -21.62 -17.39
C ILE A 4 138.80 -22.61 -18.25
N HIS A 5 137.68 -23.13 -17.74
CA HIS A 5 136.79 -24.01 -18.48
C HIS A 5 135.86 -23.18 -19.36
N ILE A 6 136.24 -23.04 -20.63
CA ILE A 6 135.39 -22.39 -21.64
C ILE A 6 134.23 -23.34 -21.93
N THR A 7 133.00 -22.95 -21.63
CA THR A 7 131.80 -23.79 -21.85
C THR A 7 130.87 -23.19 -22.90
N ARG A 8 130.97 -21.89 -23.17
CA ARG A 8 130.26 -21.17 -24.23
C ARG A 8 131.26 -20.73 -25.29
N ALA A 9 130.90 -20.90 -26.54
CA ALA A 9 131.65 -20.37 -27.67
C ALA A 9 130.71 -19.56 -28.56
N VAL A 10 131.21 -19.01 -29.66
CA VAL A 10 130.36 -18.35 -30.65
C VAL A 10 130.60 -18.93 -32.03
N TYR A 11 129.56 -18.93 -32.86
CA TYR A 11 129.74 -19.20 -34.27
C TYR A 11 130.53 -18.08 -34.95
N GLN A 12 131.51 -18.46 -35.78
CA GLN A 12 132.44 -17.50 -36.38
C GLN A 12 131.74 -16.38 -37.18
N HIS A 13 130.64 -16.72 -37.86
CA HIS A 13 129.90 -15.81 -38.75
C HIS A 13 128.76 -15.06 -38.06
N THR A 14 127.90 -15.74 -37.28
CA THR A 14 126.72 -15.10 -36.66
C THR A 14 127.03 -14.43 -35.34
N LYS A 15 128.13 -14.84 -34.69
CA LYS A 15 128.48 -14.45 -33.31
C LYS A 15 127.45 -14.86 -32.24
N GLU A 16 126.48 -15.69 -32.59
CA GLU A 16 125.52 -16.26 -31.64
C GLU A 16 126.24 -17.23 -30.70
N SER A 17 125.85 -17.22 -29.42
CA SER A 17 126.37 -18.12 -28.38
C SER A 17 126.01 -19.57 -28.70
N VAL A 18 126.95 -20.48 -28.47
CA VAL A 18 126.76 -21.93 -28.57
C VAL A 18 127.36 -22.60 -27.33
N SER A 19 126.57 -23.49 -26.70
CA SER A 19 127.03 -24.26 -25.54
C SER A 19 127.89 -25.44 -25.99
N ILE A 20 128.86 -25.83 -25.15
CA ILE A 20 129.61 -27.08 -25.31
C ILE A 20 128.67 -28.27 -25.40
N GLU A 21 127.50 -28.22 -24.77
CA GLU A 21 126.50 -29.30 -24.81
C GLU A 21 125.98 -29.56 -26.22
N ASP A 22 125.84 -28.51 -27.05
CA ASP A 22 125.16 -28.56 -28.34
C ASP A 22 126.07 -28.95 -29.51
N VAL A 23 127.38 -29.13 -29.29
CA VAL A 23 128.36 -29.43 -30.35
C VAL A 23 128.95 -30.82 -30.22
N ASP A 24 129.32 -31.45 -31.34
CA ASP A 24 130.00 -32.73 -31.30
C ASP A 24 131.41 -32.64 -30.72
N ARG A 25 131.94 -33.77 -30.22
CA ARG A 25 133.32 -33.84 -29.70
C ARG A 25 134.33 -33.60 -30.82
N GLY A 26 135.37 -32.82 -30.54
CA GLY A 26 136.52 -32.62 -31.44
C GLY A 26 136.66 -31.19 -31.96
N LEU A 27 137.53 -30.99 -32.96
CA LEU A 27 137.78 -29.68 -33.55
C LEU A 27 136.56 -29.24 -34.39
N GLN A 28 135.94 -28.13 -33.98
CA GLN A 28 134.78 -27.59 -34.66
C GLN A 28 135.22 -26.58 -35.74
N ALA A 29 134.69 -26.72 -36.96
CA ALA A 29 135.15 -25.92 -38.10
C ALA A 29 134.73 -24.45 -38.02
N ASN A 30 133.57 -24.17 -37.42
CA ASN A 30 132.90 -22.87 -37.39
C ASN A 30 132.66 -22.31 -35.97
N VAL A 31 133.20 -22.96 -34.93
CA VAL A 31 133.08 -22.53 -33.54
C VAL A 31 134.41 -21.96 -33.07
N VAL A 32 134.37 -20.73 -32.57
CA VAL A 32 135.55 -19.96 -32.16
C VAL A 32 135.37 -19.38 -30.77
N CYS A 33 136.48 -19.04 -30.13
CA CYS A 33 136.48 -18.37 -28.84
C CYS A 33 135.84 -16.99 -28.99
N ALA A 34 134.86 -16.67 -28.14
CA ALA A 34 134.21 -15.37 -28.11
C ALA A 34 135.18 -14.23 -27.77
N CYS A 35 136.26 -14.54 -27.04
CA CYS A 35 137.26 -13.57 -26.63
C CYS A 35 138.33 -13.32 -27.70
N CYS A 36 139.11 -14.33 -28.08
CA CYS A 36 140.25 -14.16 -29.01
C CYS A 36 139.95 -14.53 -30.47
N GLY A 37 138.78 -15.15 -30.74
CA GLY A 37 138.41 -15.60 -32.08
C GLY A 37 139.18 -16.84 -32.58
N ALA A 38 140.05 -17.44 -31.77
CA ALA A 38 140.79 -18.64 -32.15
C ALA A 38 139.88 -19.89 -32.19
N LYS A 39 140.27 -20.88 -32.98
CA LYS A 39 139.51 -22.14 -33.14
C LYS A 39 139.52 -22.96 -31.84
N LEU A 40 138.36 -23.52 -31.51
CA LEU A 40 138.15 -24.29 -30.30
C LEU A 40 137.95 -25.79 -30.60
N VAL A 41 138.44 -26.63 -29.69
CA VAL A 41 138.23 -28.08 -29.65
C VAL A 41 137.25 -28.39 -28.53
N ALA A 42 136.14 -29.05 -28.87
CA ALA A 42 135.14 -29.51 -27.90
C ALA A 42 135.61 -30.80 -27.20
N ASN A 43 136.06 -30.69 -25.95
CA ASN A 43 136.52 -31.81 -25.13
C ASN A 43 135.35 -32.39 -24.33
N LYS A 44 134.71 -33.43 -24.87
CA LYS A 44 133.66 -34.21 -24.18
C LYS A 44 134.21 -35.54 -23.69
N GLY A 45 134.65 -35.58 -22.43
CA GLY A 45 135.15 -36.78 -21.76
C GLY A 45 134.29 -37.19 -20.56
N GLN A 46 134.48 -38.40 -20.06
CA GLN A 46 133.78 -38.89 -18.86
C GLN A 46 134.46 -38.48 -17.54
N LYS A 47 135.73 -38.05 -17.59
CA LYS A 47 136.53 -37.75 -16.38
C LYS A 47 136.59 -36.27 -16.01
N LYS A 48 136.57 -35.38 -17.00
CA LYS A 48 136.59 -33.91 -16.82
C LYS A 48 135.28 -33.34 -17.34
N ALA A 49 134.82 -32.24 -16.74
CA ALA A 49 133.69 -31.47 -17.24
C ALA A 49 133.89 -31.10 -18.71
N TRP A 50 132.80 -31.11 -19.49
CA TRP A 50 132.87 -30.79 -20.91
C TRP A 50 133.26 -29.33 -21.07
N HIS A 51 134.30 -29.07 -21.85
CA HIS A 51 134.81 -27.73 -22.08
C HIS A 51 135.42 -27.62 -23.48
N PHE A 52 135.56 -26.39 -23.95
CA PHE A 52 136.35 -26.03 -25.09
C PHE A 52 137.79 -25.75 -24.65
N SER A 53 138.76 -26.23 -25.44
CA SER A 53 140.16 -25.79 -25.36
C SER A 53 140.56 -25.11 -26.66
N HIS A 54 141.48 -24.16 -26.60
CA HIS A 54 142.07 -23.62 -27.82
C HIS A 54 142.83 -24.72 -28.56
N TYR A 55 142.68 -24.77 -29.88
CA TYR A 55 143.36 -25.75 -30.72
C TYR A 55 144.89 -25.54 -30.72
N PHE A 56 145.33 -24.28 -30.62
CA PHE A 56 146.72 -23.90 -30.38
C PHE A 56 146.87 -23.45 -28.91
N ASP A 57 148.04 -23.71 -28.32
CA ASP A 57 148.33 -23.57 -26.88
C ASP A 57 148.47 -22.08 -26.46
N GLU A 58 147.44 -21.30 -26.72
CA GLU A 58 147.33 -19.88 -26.40
C GLU A 58 146.46 -19.72 -25.15
N ALA A 59 147.08 -19.30 -24.05
CA ALA A 59 146.36 -18.93 -22.83
C ALA A 59 145.53 -17.66 -23.10
N CYS A 60 144.22 -17.81 -23.27
CA CYS A 60 143.30 -16.69 -23.47
C CYS A 60 143.00 -16.03 -22.11
N VAL A 61 143.77 -15.00 -21.78
CA VAL A 61 143.71 -14.31 -20.47
C VAL A 61 142.33 -13.76 -20.15
N LEU A 62 141.60 -13.27 -21.16
CA LEU A 62 140.28 -12.66 -20.99
C LEU A 62 139.12 -13.62 -21.27
N ALA A 63 139.39 -14.91 -21.51
CA ALA A 63 138.33 -15.91 -21.69
C ALA A 63 137.44 -16.01 -20.45
N TYR A 64 138.00 -15.78 -19.25
CA TYR A 64 137.23 -15.76 -18.01
C TYR A 64 136.10 -14.72 -18.08
N GLU A 65 136.45 -13.48 -18.42
CA GLU A 65 135.50 -12.38 -18.39
C GLU A 65 134.36 -12.57 -19.40
N THR A 66 134.71 -13.08 -20.59
CA THR A 66 133.75 -13.35 -21.66
C THR A 66 132.84 -14.53 -21.33
N GLN A 67 133.34 -15.60 -20.68
CA GLN A 67 132.51 -16.73 -20.27
C GLN A 67 131.47 -16.32 -19.24
N LEU A 68 131.89 -15.55 -18.22
CA LEU A 68 130.98 -15.10 -17.18
C LEU A 68 129.87 -14.20 -17.74
N HIS A 69 130.19 -13.35 -18.72
CA HIS A 69 129.20 -12.52 -19.41
C HIS A 69 128.19 -13.34 -20.21
N LEU A 70 128.66 -14.33 -20.97
CA LEU A 70 127.78 -15.20 -21.79
C LEU A 70 126.89 -16.10 -20.93
N THR A 71 127.45 -16.72 -19.89
CA THR A 71 126.71 -17.58 -18.96
C THR A 71 125.64 -16.79 -18.20
N ALA A 72 125.95 -15.57 -17.77
CA ALA A 72 124.98 -14.69 -17.12
C ALA A 72 123.83 -14.26 -18.07
N LYS A 73 124.12 -13.94 -19.35
CA LYS A 73 123.07 -13.66 -20.35
C LYS A 73 122.11 -14.84 -20.50
N GLU A 74 122.66 -16.04 -20.62
CA GLU A 74 121.86 -17.26 -20.76
C GLU A 74 121.01 -17.54 -19.51
N TYR A 75 121.57 -17.32 -18.32
CA TYR A 75 120.85 -17.46 -17.06
C TYR A 75 119.65 -16.52 -17.00
N PHE A 76 119.86 -15.22 -17.19
CA PHE A 76 118.78 -14.24 -17.11
C PHE A 76 117.76 -14.37 -18.24
N ALA A 77 118.17 -14.90 -19.41
CA ALA A 77 117.23 -15.25 -20.46
C ALA A 77 116.28 -16.40 -20.08
N LYS A 78 116.69 -17.28 -19.16
CA LYS A 78 115.90 -18.44 -18.70
C LYS A 78 115.24 -18.25 -17.34
N ALA A 79 115.77 -17.37 -16.49
CA ALA A 79 115.34 -17.19 -15.10
C ALA A 79 113.86 -16.78 -14.98
N GLY A 80 113.29 -16.16 -16.02
CA GLY A 80 111.91 -15.68 -16.04
C GLY A 80 111.66 -14.51 -15.07
N LYS A 81 112.69 -14.06 -14.37
CA LYS A 81 112.65 -12.97 -13.40
C LYS A 81 113.93 -12.15 -13.45
N ILE A 82 113.81 -10.86 -13.18
CA ILE A 82 114.93 -9.92 -13.11
C ILE A 82 114.84 -9.10 -11.81
N PRO A 83 115.95 -8.95 -11.06
CA PRO A 83 115.96 -8.09 -9.88
C PRO A 83 115.87 -6.61 -10.27
N LEU A 84 114.93 -5.89 -9.68
CA LEU A 84 114.77 -4.44 -9.80
C LEU A 84 115.12 -3.74 -8.47
N PRO A 85 116.19 -2.95 -8.42
CA PRO A 85 116.55 -2.22 -7.22
C PRO A 85 115.63 -1.00 -7.08
N LEU A 86 114.98 -0.89 -5.92
CA LEU A 86 114.10 0.23 -5.57
C LEU A 86 114.88 1.41 -4.97
N ASP A 87 116.11 1.17 -4.51
CA ASP A 87 117.02 2.18 -3.99
C ASP A 87 118.07 2.61 -5.01
N THR A 88 118.68 3.78 -4.78
CA THR A 88 119.75 4.31 -5.64
C THR A 88 121.12 3.75 -5.24
N GLY A 89 121.91 3.35 -6.24
CA GLY A 89 123.25 2.79 -6.03
C GLY A 89 123.33 1.30 -6.39
N TRP A 90 124.47 0.68 -6.08
CA TRP A 90 124.66 -0.77 -6.24
C TRP A 90 124.16 -1.49 -5.00
N ILE A 91 123.18 -2.37 -5.16
CA ILE A 91 122.62 -3.16 -4.06
C ILE A 91 122.61 -4.65 -4.38
N THR A 92 122.52 -5.48 -3.35
CA THR A 92 122.42 -6.94 -3.53
C THR A 92 121.03 -7.34 -4.03
N PRO A 93 120.91 -8.34 -4.92
CA PRO A 93 119.63 -8.82 -5.45
C PRO A 93 118.55 -9.14 -4.40
N ASP A 94 118.92 -9.61 -3.21
CA ASP A 94 117.97 -9.91 -2.13
C ASP A 94 117.20 -8.69 -1.63
N ALA A 95 117.75 -7.49 -1.83
CA ALA A 95 117.09 -6.22 -1.51
C ALA A 95 116.32 -5.63 -2.70
N CYS A 96 116.32 -6.31 -3.85
CA CYS A 96 115.57 -5.91 -5.03
C CYS A 96 114.15 -6.48 -5.02
N ALA A 97 113.22 -5.77 -5.65
CA ALA A 97 111.95 -6.37 -6.05
C ALA A 97 112.16 -7.33 -7.23
N GLU A 98 111.33 -8.37 -7.35
CA GLU A 98 111.39 -9.29 -8.50
C GLU A 98 110.44 -8.84 -9.62
N LEU A 99 110.98 -8.54 -10.80
CA LEU A 99 110.19 -8.34 -12.01
C LEU A 99 109.91 -9.68 -12.69
N GLN A 100 108.64 -9.99 -12.92
CA GLN A 100 108.22 -11.20 -13.67
C GLN A 100 108.31 -10.93 -15.17
N VAL A 101 109.14 -11.68 -15.87
CA VAL A 101 109.41 -11.49 -17.28
C VAL A 101 108.51 -12.39 -18.13
N SER A 102 107.85 -11.80 -19.13
CA SER A 102 107.01 -12.54 -20.08
C SER A 102 107.74 -12.93 -21.37
N ASP A 103 108.73 -12.15 -21.78
CA ASP A 103 109.55 -12.40 -22.97
C ASP A 103 110.97 -11.86 -22.77
N VAL A 104 111.99 -12.60 -23.21
CA VAL A 104 113.40 -12.16 -23.15
C VAL A 104 114.01 -12.26 -24.54
N LYS A 105 114.69 -11.19 -24.96
CA LYS A 105 115.48 -11.17 -26.18
C LYS A 105 116.93 -10.83 -25.87
N ILE A 106 117.86 -11.65 -26.38
CA ILE A 106 119.30 -11.52 -26.12
C ILE A 106 119.94 -10.71 -27.25
N GLU A 107 120.74 -9.69 -26.89
CA GLU A 107 121.53 -8.87 -27.81
C GLU A 107 120.78 -8.38 -29.06
N VAL A 108 119.60 -7.78 -28.89
CA VAL A 108 118.83 -7.22 -30.02
C VAL A 108 119.24 -5.78 -30.27
N TYR A 109 119.47 -5.43 -31.54
CA TYR A 109 119.71 -4.04 -31.91
C TYR A 109 118.41 -3.25 -31.87
N MET A 110 118.30 -2.32 -30.93
CA MET A 110 117.13 -1.48 -30.72
C MET A 110 117.57 -0.05 -30.42
N ASP A 111 116.92 0.91 -31.08
CA ASP A 111 117.11 2.34 -30.85
C ASP A 111 118.59 2.74 -30.75
N GLY A 112 119.35 2.43 -31.80
CA GLY A 112 120.76 2.82 -31.92
C GLY A 112 121.75 2.07 -31.03
N ARG A 113 121.30 1.10 -30.21
CA ARG A 113 122.16 0.30 -29.32
C ARG A 113 121.80 -1.17 -29.31
N ARG A 114 122.69 -1.97 -28.72
CA ARG A 114 122.53 -3.41 -28.56
C ARG A 114 122.74 -3.76 -27.08
N PRO A 115 121.70 -3.65 -26.23
CA PRO A 115 121.78 -4.08 -24.84
C PRO A 115 122.01 -5.59 -24.74
N ASP A 116 122.59 -6.03 -23.63
CA ASP A 116 122.85 -7.46 -23.42
C ASP A 116 121.55 -8.29 -23.42
N LEU A 117 120.51 -7.81 -22.73
CA LEU A 117 119.17 -8.40 -22.76
C LEU A 117 118.10 -7.30 -22.84
N VAL A 118 117.00 -7.61 -23.53
CA VAL A 118 115.76 -6.84 -23.47
C VAL A 118 114.69 -7.75 -22.91
N VAL A 119 114.22 -7.44 -21.71
CA VAL A 119 113.16 -8.20 -21.04
C VAL A 119 111.84 -7.42 -21.12
N THR A 120 110.75 -8.14 -21.38
CA THR A 120 109.40 -7.58 -21.40
C THR A 120 108.69 -7.94 -20.10
N VAL A 121 108.17 -6.93 -19.39
CA VAL A 121 107.45 -7.08 -18.12
C VAL A 121 106.11 -6.36 -18.30
N GLY A 122 105.02 -7.13 -18.37
CA GLY A 122 103.70 -6.58 -18.72
C GLY A 122 103.72 -5.94 -20.12
N SER A 123 103.46 -4.63 -20.18
CA SER A 123 103.53 -3.83 -21.41
C SER A 123 104.84 -3.07 -21.61
N GLU A 124 105.80 -3.20 -20.68
CA GLU A 124 107.04 -2.44 -20.67
C GLU A 124 108.26 -3.28 -21.03
N GLN A 125 109.33 -2.61 -21.46
CA GLN A 125 110.61 -3.23 -21.75
C GLN A 125 111.70 -2.66 -20.85
N TYR A 126 112.48 -3.55 -20.26
CA TYR A 126 113.67 -3.23 -19.48
C TYR A 126 114.89 -3.76 -20.23
N TRP A 127 115.90 -2.91 -20.36
CA TRP A 127 117.19 -3.29 -20.91
C TRP A 127 118.09 -3.68 -19.74
N ILE A 128 118.65 -4.88 -19.82
CA ILE A 128 119.57 -5.40 -18.82
C ILE A 128 120.96 -5.35 -19.44
N GLU A 129 121.85 -4.64 -18.79
CA GLU A 129 123.27 -4.59 -19.13
C GLU A 129 124.04 -5.39 -18.09
N ILE A 130 124.80 -6.40 -18.53
CA ILE A 130 125.55 -7.27 -17.64
C ILE A 130 127.00 -6.79 -17.64
N ALA A 131 127.41 -6.20 -16.52
CA ALA A 131 128.75 -5.72 -16.31
C ALA A 131 129.63 -6.81 -15.71
N ASN A 132 130.84 -6.94 -16.24
CA ASN A 132 131.89 -7.73 -15.64
C ASN A 132 133.09 -6.83 -15.34
N LYS A 133 133.97 -6.60 -16.30
CA LYS A 133 135.11 -5.68 -16.10
C LYS A 133 134.74 -4.21 -16.16
N HIS A 134 133.84 -3.86 -17.08
CA HIS A 134 133.47 -2.48 -17.36
C HIS A 134 131.99 -2.29 -17.09
N LYS A 135 131.71 -1.39 -16.16
CA LYS A 135 130.36 -0.88 -15.90
C LYS A 135 129.95 0.07 -17.01
N CYS A 136 128.66 0.34 -17.14
CA CYS A 136 128.13 1.32 -18.06
C CYS A 136 128.79 2.69 -17.82
N ASP A 137 129.35 3.26 -18.88
CA ASP A 137 129.93 4.61 -18.86
C ASP A 137 128.84 5.69 -18.88
N ASP A 138 129.23 6.94 -18.57
CA ASP A 138 128.28 8.04 -18.44
C ASP A 138 127.55 8.37 -19.77
N ASP A 139 128.23 8.20 -20.91
CA ASP A 139 127.64 8.33 -22.24
C ASP A 139 126.57 7.25 -22.47
N LYS A 140 126.78 6.05 -21.92
CA LYS A 140 125.80 4.98 -21.97
C LYS A 140 124.55 5.33 -21.20
N VAL A 141 124.73 5.76 -19.97
CA VAL A 141 123.63 6.13 -19.08
C VAL A 141 122.85 7.32 -19.62
N TRP A 142 123.53 8.35 -20.14
CA TRP A 142 122.87 9.55 -20.67
C TRP A 142 122.03 9.27 -21.93
N TYR A 143 122.53 8.44 -22.84
CA TYR A 143 121.77 8.02 -24.01
C TYR A 143 120.49 7.28 -23.62
N CYS A 144 120.58 6.34 -22.69
CA CYS A 144 119.41 5.57 -22.24
C CYS A 144 118.37 6.46 -21.55
N ARG A 145 118.81 7.45 -20.77
CA ARG A 145 117.92 8.43 -20.13
C ARG A 145 117.25 9.36 -21.14
N SER A 146 117.97 9.81 -22.17
CA SER A 146 117.42 10.71 -23.20
C SER A 146 116.47 10.02 -24.18
N HIS A 147 116.45 8.69 -24.21
CA HIS A 147 115.57 7.88 -25.05
C HIS A 147 114.52 7.11 -24.23
N ASP A 148 114.30 7.54 -22.97
CA ASP A 148 113.25 7.04 -22.07
C ASP A 148 113.27 5.52 -21.87
N LYS A 149 114.46 4.91 -21.84
CA LYS A 149 114.63 3.46 -21.63
C LYS A 149 114.80 3.14 -20.16
N ASN A 150 114.07 2.12 -19.70
CA ASN A 150 114.30 1.49 -18.41
C ASN A 150 115.53 0.59 -18.51
N VAL A 151 116.58 0.90 -17.77
CA VAL A 151 117.86 0.17 -17.83
C VAL A 151 118.31 -0.23 -16.44
N ILE A 152 118.52 -1.53 -16.27
CA ILE A 152 119.07 -2.16 -15.07
C ILE A 152 120.45 -2.70 -15.43
N GLU A 153 121.45 -2.36 -14.62
CA GLU A 153 122.79 -2.91 -14.76
C GLU A 153 123.03 -3.94 -13.67
N ILE A 154 123.54 -5.11 -14.05
CA ILE A 154 123.87 -6.22 -13.16
C ILE A 154 125.36 -6.48 -13.25
N ASP A 155 126.07 -6.24 -12.16
CA ASP A 155 127.48 -6.54 -12.02
C ASP A 155 127.65 -7.98 -11.54
N VAL A 156 128.32 -8.79 -12.37
CA VAL A 156 128.60 -10.21 -12.12
C VAL A 156 130.08 -10.49 -11.88
N SER A 157 130.91 -9.45 -11.75
CA SER A 157 132.37 -9.60 -11.70
C SER A 157 132.88 -10.45 -10.54
N GLU A 158 132.15 -10.51 -9.42
CA GLU A 158 132.52 -11.26 -8.21
C GLU A 158 131.83 -12.65 -8.10
N CYS A 159 131.04 -13.07 -9.09
CA CYS A 159 130.24 -14.33 -9.07
C CYS A 159 131.07 -15.60 -9.36
N GLY A 160 132.30 -15.67 -8.87
CA GLY A 160 133.37 -16.44 -9.50
C GLY A 160 133.28 -17.97 -9.51
N TYR A 161 132.63 -18.55 -10.53
CA TYR A 161 133.00 -19.80 -11.23
C TYR A 161 132.49 -19.74 -12.70
N LEU A 162 133.24 -20.30 -13.65
CA LEU A 162 133.13 -19.97 -15.09
C LEU A 162 132.01 -20.65 -15.86
N ASP A 163 131.61 -21.82 -15.37
CA ASP A 163 130.90 -22.84 -16.13
C ASP A 163 129.41 -22.89 -15.80
N GLN A 164 129.00 -22.34 -14.66
CA GLN A 164 127.62 -22.36 -14.19
C GLN A 164 127.31 -21.06 -13.44
N PHE A 165 126.92 -20.02 -14.18
CA PHE A 165 126.21 -18.89 -13.56
C PHE A 165 124.77 -19.36 -13.33
N ASP A 166 124.51 -19.88 -12.13
CA ASP A 166 123.23 -20.48 -11.75
C ASP A 166 122.60 -19.84 -10.50
N SER A 167 123.27 -18.82 -9.95
CA SER A 167 122.90 -18.12 -8.72
C SER A 167 123.14 -16.62 -8.86
N LEU A 168 122.35 -15.84 -8.11
CA LEU A 168 122.51 -14.38 -7.97
C LEU A 168 123.42 -13.99 -6.80
N GLU A 169 124.00 -14.96 -6.09
CA GLU A 169 124.97 -14.69 -5.03
C GLU A 169 126.16 -13.91 -5.58
N HIS A 170 126.61 -12.90 -4.82
CA HIS A 170 127.68 -11.96 -5.20
C HIS A 170 127.38 -11.04 -6.39
N CYS A 171 126.17 -11.06 -6.96
CA CYS A 171 125.76 -10.03 -7.90
C CYS A 171 125.51 -8.70 -7.18
N LEU A 172 125.74 -7.59 -7.89
CA LEU A 172 125.22 -6.29 -7.51
C LEU A 172 124.33 -5.76 -8.63
N VAL A 173 123.24 -5.11 -8.26
CA VAL A 173 122.23 -4.60 -9.20
C VAL A 173 122.06 -3.12 -8.97
N ARG A 174 121.96 -2.36 -10.07
CA ARG A 174 121.72 -0.94 -10.03
C ARG A 174 120.76 -0.52 -11.13
N THR A 175 119.84 0.36 -10.78
CA THR A 175 119.04 1.08 -11.76
C THR A 175 119.88 2.21 -12.36
N GLN A 176 120.04 2.19 -13.69
CA GLN A 176 120.75 3.26 -14.42
C GLN A 176 119.80 4.33 -14.95
N SER A 177 118.62 3.90 -15.40
CA SER A 177 117.56 4.75 -15.90
C SER A 177 116.22 4.10 -15.62
N LEU A 178 115.28 4.84 -15.05
CA LEU A 178 113.87 4.47 -15.02
C LEU A 178 113.08 5.66 -15.55
N ASN A 179 112.12 5.38 -16.41
CA ASN A 179 111.18 6.38 -16.86
C ASN A 179 110.19 6.66 -15.71
N ALA A 180 110.28 7.87 -15.13
CA ALA A 180 109.51 8.27 -13.96
C ALA A 180 108.00 8.46 -14.24
N CYS A 181 107.55 8.37 -15.49
CA CYS A 181 106.15 8.50 -15.89
C CYS A 181 105.39 7.16 -15.96
N ASN A 182 106.00 6.03 -15.58
CA ASN A 182 105.41 4.71 -15.82
C ASN A 182 104.18 4.37 -14.96
N ASP A 183 104.05 4.92 -13.75
CA ASP A 183 102.81 4.78 -12.97
C ASP A 183 101.63 5.59 -13.59
N TYR A 184 101.93 6.65 -14.34
CA TYR A 184 100.93 7.46 -15.07
C TYR A 184 100.53 6.84 -16.42
N LEU A 185 101.30 5.87 -16.94
CA LEU A 185 101.04 5.23 -18.23
C LEU A 185 100.10 4.01 -18.12
N GLU A 186 99.93 3.39 -16.95
CA GLU A 186 98.97 2.30 -16.77
C GLU A 186 97.50 2.81 -16.73
N GLU A 187 97.29 4.02 -16.21
CA GLU A 187 95.99 4.69 -16.17
C GLU A 187 95.63 5.34 -17.52
N ILE A 188 96.63 5.85 -18.24
CA ILE A 188 96.48 6.36 -19.62
C ILE A 188 96.39 5.19 -20.63
N ALA A 189 97.05 4.05 -20.43
CA ALA A 189 96.88 2.86 -21.26
C ALA A 189 95.47 2.28 -21.12
N LYS A 190 94.88 2.26 -19.91
CA LYS A 190 93.45 1.92 -19.73
C LYS A 190 92.52 2.89 -20.46
N SER A 191 92.84 4.19 -20.50
CA SER A 191 92.01 5.24 -21.11
C SER A 191 92.17 5.37 -22.64
N THR A 192 93.39 5.21 -23.14
CA THR A 192 93.75 5.44 -24.55
C THR A 192 93.73 4.15 -25.36
N ALA A 193 93.95 2.96 -24.76
CA ALA A 193 93.52 1.72 -25.38
C ALA A 193 91.99 1.71 -25.54
N HIS A 194 91.21 2.23 -24.57
CA HIS A 194 89.75 2.30 -24.73
C HIS A 194 89.29 3.30 -25.80
N LYS A 195 90.09 4.32 -26.15
CA LYS A 195 89.73 5.34 -27.16
C LYS A 195 90.33 5.07 -28.55
N HIS A 196 91.57 4.58 -28.66
CA HIS A 196 92.18 4.24 -29.95
C HIS A 196 91.87 2.81 -30.40
N GLU A 197 91.63 1.84 -29.50
CA GLU A 197 90.92 0.61 -29.86
C GLU A 197 89.50 0.93 -30.31
N LYS A 198 88.81 1.91 -29.69
CA LYS A 198 87.48 2.35 -30.17
C LYS A 198 87.54 2.86 -31.59
N VAL A 199 88.48 3.74 -31.96
CA VAL A 199 88.50 4.35 -33.29
C VAL A 199 89.11 3.42 -34.35
N ARG A 200 90.16 2.65 -34.05
CA ARG A 200 90.72 1.64 -34.98
C ARG A 200 89.83 0.41 -35.10
N LYS A 201 89.24 -0.13 -34.01
CA LYS A 201 88.13 -1.09 -34.13
C LYS A 201 86.95 -0.42 -34.81
N GLN A 202 86.57 0.83 -34.59
CA GLN A 202 85.43 1.43 -35.30
C GLN A 202 85.67 1.51 -36.80
N ILE A 203 86.87 1.85 -37.29
CA ILE A 203 87.13 1.93 -38.74
C ILE A 203 87.29 0.53 -39.37
N GLU A 204 87.91 -0.42 -38.67
CA GLU A 204 88.08 -1.81 -39.16
C GLU A 204 86.82 -2.67 -38.94
N VAL A 205 86.01 -2.37 -37.92
CA VAL A 205 84.62 -2.81 -37.75
C VAL A 205 83.72 -2.11 -38.76
N LEU A 206 83.92 -0.83 -39.13
CA LEU A 206 83.12 -0.16 -40.17
C LEU A 206 83.33 -0.78 -41.56
N LYS A 207 84.59 -1.08 -41.94
CA LYS A 207 84.87 -1.80 -43.20
C LYS A 207 84.45 -3.28 -43.18
N ARG A 208 84.54 -3.96 -42.03
CA ARG A 208 83.98 -5.32 -41.85
C ARG A 208 82.45 -5.30 -41.64
N SER A 209 81.85 -4.19 -41.24
CA SER A 209 80.41 -3.99 -41.06
C SER A 209 79.76 -3.53 -42.33
N GLU A 210 80.41 -2.79 -43.23
CA GLU A 210 79.91 -2.53 -44.59
C GLU A 210 79.79 -3.84 -45.38
N LYS A 211 80.83 -4.68 -45.34
CA LYS A 211 80.79 -6.00 -46.00
C LYS A 211 79.83 -6.99 -45.32
N LYS A 212 79.64 -6.89 -44.00
CA LYS A 212 78.58 -7.60 -43.27
C LYS A 212 77.21 -6.95 -43.44
N LEU A 213 77.11 -5.66 -43.75
CA LEU A 213 75.87 -4.91 -44.04
C LEU A 213 75.38 -5.27 -45.44
N GLU A 214 76.25 -5.44 -46.44
CA GLU A 214 75.84 -5.99 -47.75
C GLU A 214 75.38 -7.46 -47.63
N GLU A 215 76.08 -8.31 -46.85
CA GLU A 215 75.65 -9.68 -46.58
C GLU A 215 74.42 -9.76 -45.64
N GLN A 216 74.22 -8.78 -44.76
CA GLN A 216 73.04 -8.63 -43.90
C GLN A 216 71.88 -7.99 -44.65
N GLU A 217 72.10 -7.12 -45.62
CA GLU A 217 71.10 -6.55 -46.54
C GLU A 217 70.61 -7.65 -47.46
N ILE A 218 71.47 -8.48 -48.05
CA ILE A 218 71.01 -9.63 -48.86
C ILE A 218 70.25 -10.67 -48.02
N LYS A 219 70.58 -10.81 -46.72
CA LYS A 219 69.83 -11.66 -45.78
C LYS A 219 68.58 -10.96 -45.24
N GLN A 220 68.59 -9.66 -45.02
CA GLN A 220 67.45 -8.83 -44.60
C GLN A 220 66.46 -8.74 -45.75
N ASP A 221 66.87 -8.49 -46.98
CA ASP A 221 66.05 -8.46 -48.19
C ASP A 221 65.39 -9.83 -48.48
N LYS A 222 66.07 -10.94 -48.15
CA LYS A 222 65.46 -12.28 -48.14
C LYS A 222 64.48 -12.49 -46.98
N VAL A 223 64.83 -12.03 -45.78
CA VAL A 223 63.96 -12.11 -44.59
C VAL A 223 62.74 -11.21 -44.75
N GLU A 224 62.91 -10.03 -45.33
CA GLU A 224 61.95 -8.99 -45.64
C GLU A 224 61.03 -9.47 -46.75
N LYS A 225 61.53 -10.09 -47.83
CA LYS A 225 60.68 -10.84 -48.76
C LYS A 225 59.86 -11.94 -48.10
N THR A 226 60.46 -12.76 -47.21
CA THR A 226 59.67 -13.78 -46.49
C THR A 226 58.73 -13.19 -45.43
N LEU A 227 59.02 -11.99 -44.91
CA LEU A 227 58.17 -11.25 -43.99
C LEU A 227 57.03 -10.58 -44.74
N GLU A 228 57.29 -10.01 -45.91
CA GLU A 228 56.33 -9.45 -46.85
C GLU A 228 55.39 -10.54 -47.33
N GLU A 229 55.90 -11.70 -47.78
CA GLU A 229 55.06 -12.87 -48.11
C GLU A 229 54.21 -13.32 -46.90
N ARG A 230 54.77 -13.31 -45.68
CA ARG A 230 54.00 -13.64 -44.46
C ARG A 230 52.99 -12.55 -44.08
N ILE A 231 53.31 -11.28 -44.27
CA ILE A 231 52.46 -10.13 -44.02
C ILE A 231 51.32 -10.14 -45.04
N GLU A 232 51.60 -10.43 -46.30
CA GLU A 232 50.64 -10.52 -47.39
C GLU A 232 49.70 -11.73 -47.19
N VAL A 233 50.23 -12.88 -46.75
CA VAL A 233 49.41 -14.03 -46.31
C VAL A 233 48.57 -13.69 -45.09
N HIS A 234 49.11 -12.94 -44.13
CA HIS A 234 48.35 -12.49 -42.95
C HIS A 234 47.28 -11.46 -43.33
N GLN A 235 47.61 -10.47 -44.17
CA GLN A 235 46.70 -9.46 -44.70
C GLN A 235 45.57 -10.12 -45.47
N LYS A 236 45.88 -11.07 -46.37
CA LYS A 236 44.88 -11.86 -47.08
C LYS A 236 44.01 -12.67 -46.12
N LYS A 237 44.57 -13.24 -45.06
CA LYS A 237 43.78 -13.89 -43.98
C LYS A 237 42.91 -12.89 -43.22
N TYR A 238 43.38 -11.67 -42.95
CA TYR A 238 42.61 -10.63 -42.28
C TYR A 238 41.49 -10.11 -43.19
N GLU A 239 41.76 -9.92 -44.47
CA GLU A 239 40.79 -9.54 -45.51
C GLU A 239 39.73 -10.64 -45.66
N ASP A 240 40.11 -11.91 -45.81
CA ASP A 240 39.18 -13.05 -45.81
C ASP A 240 38.32 -13.08 -44.53
N ARG A 241 38.90 -12.75 -43.37
CA ARG A 241 38.19 -12.72 -42.09
C ARG A 241 37.24 -11.52 -42.00
N LEU A 242 37.64 -10.38 -42.58
CA LEU A 242 36.83 -9.17 -42.66
C LEU A 242 35.66 -9.38 -43.63
N GLU A 243 35.89 -10.04 -44.76
CA GLU A 243 34.88 -10.38 -45.76
C GLU A 243 33.89 -11.41 -45.22
N LYS A 244 34.36 -12.43 -44.49
CA LYS A 244 33.49 -13.34 -43.74
C LYS A 244 32.68 -12.64 -42.64
N MET A 245 33.24 -11.61 -41.99
CA MET A 245 32.51 -10.79 -41.03
C MET A 245 31.47 -9.90 -41.71
N LYS A 246 31.79 -9.31 -42.87
CA LYS A 246 30.83 -8.55 -43.69
C LYS A 246 29.69 -9.44 -44.15
N LEU A 247 29.96 -10.60 -44.73
CA LEU A 247 28.94 -11.59 -45.12
C LEU A 247 28.04 -12.01 -43.95
N ARG A 248 28.61 -12.19 -42.74
CA ARG A 248 27.81 -12.47 -41.53
C ARG A 248 26.96 -11.29 -41.10
N LYS A 249 27.49 -10.08 -41.21
CA LYS A 249 26.76 -8.84 -40.90
C LYS A 249 25.63 -8.63 -41.91
N ASP A 250 25.90 -8.77 -43.21
CA ASP A 250 24.92 -8.65 -44.28
C ASP A 250 23.81 -9.70 -44.12
N ALA A 251 24.17 -10.94 -43.76
CA ALA A 251 23.18 -11.98 -43.43
C ALA A 251 22.37 -11.66 -42.15
N GLN A 252 22.97 -11.01 -41.15
CA GLN A 252 22.25 -10.54 -39.96
C GLN A 252 21.31 -9.37 -40.28
N ASP A 253 21.76 -8.44 -41.13
CA ASP A 253 20.98 -7.30 -41.59
C ASP A 253 19.79 -7.78 -42.45
N GLU A 254 19.96 -8.83 -43.26
CA GLU A 254 18.89 -9.47 -44.03
C GLU A 254 17.85 -10.16 -43.11
N ILE A 255 18.31 -10.90 -42.09
CA ILE A 255 17.43 -11.49 -41.08
C ILE A 255 16.66 -10.40 -40.32
N LEU A 256 17.33 -9.30 -39.94
CA LEU A 256 16.68 -8.17 -39.28
C LEU A 256 15.61 -7.53 -40.17
N ALA A 257 15.88 -7.35 -41.47
CA ALA A 257 14.92 -6.82 -42.41
C ALA A 257 13.70 -7.75 -42.62
N GLU A 258 13.90 -9.07 -42.59
CA GLU A 258 12.79 -10.04 -42.61
C GLU A 258 11.96 -9.99 -41.33
N LEU A 259 12.61 -9.86 -40.17
CA LEU A 259 11.92 -9.71 -38.88
C LEU A 259 11.12 -8.42 -38.81
N GLU A 260 11.66 -7.30 -39.30
CA GLU A 260 10.94 -6.02 -39.39
C GLU A 260 9.70 -6.14 -40.28
N LYS A 261 9.82 -6.75 -41.47
CA LYS A 261 8.66 -7.03 -42.34
C LYS A 261 7.63 -7.93 -41.66
N ALA A 262 8.07 -8.95 -40.92
CA ALA A 262 7.18 -9.83 -40.18
C ALA A 262 6.43 -9.06 -39.07
N ILE A 263 7.13 -8.18 -38.34
CA ILE A 263 6.53 -7.30 -37.32
C ILE A 263 5.48 -6.39 -37.96
N ASP A 264 5.79 -5.73 -39.07
CA ASP A 264 4.85 -4.86 -39.78
C ASP A 264 3.61 -5.64 -40.27
N SER A 265 3.81 -6.86 -40.76
CA SER A 265 2.71 -7.75 -41.17
C SER A 265 1.84 -8.19 -39.98
N HIS A 266 2.43 -8.42 -38.82
CA HIS A 266 1.70 -8.75 -37.60
C HIS A 266 0.98 -7.54 -37.02
N GLN A 267 1.58 -6.35 -37.11
CA GLN A 267 0.96 -5.11 -36.66
C GLN A 267 -0.29 -4.80 -37.50
N THR A 268 -0.20 -4.92 -38.82
CA THR A 268 -1.36 -4.75 -39.70
C THR A 268 -2.47 -5.78 -39.45
N LEU A 269 -2.11 -7.04 -39.17
CA LEU A 269 -3.05 -8.06 -38.74
C LEU A 269 -3.71 -7.70 -37.39
N LEU A 270 -2.93 -7.26 -36.41
CA LEU A 270 -3.43 -6.85 -35.10
C LEU A 270 -4.42 -5.70 -35.22
N ASP A 271 -4.09 -4.67 -36.00
CA ASP A 271 -4.98 -3.52 -36.25
C ASP A 271 -6.29 -3.98 -36.93
N SER A 272 -6.21 -4.94 -37.86
CA SER A 272 -7.40 -5.52 -38.51
C SER A 272 -8.30 -6.29 -37.54
N VAL A 273 -7.70 -7.04 -36.60
CA VAL A 273 -8.42 -7.81 -35.59
C VAL A 273 -9.07 -6.86 -34.57
N GLN A 274 -8.36 -5.81 -34.16
CA GLN A 274 -8.90 -4.79 -33.26
C GLN A 274 -10.07 -4.04 -33.90
N ALA A 275 -9.96 -3.66 -35.18
CA ALA A 275 -11.06 -3.04 -35.91
C ALA A 275 -12.28 -3.98 -36.00
N ARG A 276 -12.06 -5.27 -36.27
CA ARG A 276 -13.12 -6.28 -36.31
C ARG A 276 -13.76 -6.49 -34.92
N HIS A 277 -12.96 -6.47 -33.85
CA HIS A 277 -13.46 -6.55 -32.49
C HIS A 277 -14.38 -5.38 -32.16
N ALA A 278 -13.93 -4.15 -32.41
CA ALA A 278 -14.72 -2.94 -32.17
C ALA A 278 -16.04 -2.96 -32.97
N GLN A 279 -16.01 -3.45 -34.21
CA GLN A 279 -17.22 -3.62 -35.03
C GLN A 279 -18.19 -4.64 -34.42
N ILE A 280 -17.68 -5.78 -33.94
CA ILE A 280 -18.52 -6.81 -33.29
C ILE A 280 -19.11 -6.27 -31.99
N GLU A 281 -18.35 -5.55 -31.18
CA GLU A 281 -18.85 -4.91 -29.96
C GLU A 281 -19.98 -3.95 -30.27
N TYR A 282 -19.81 -3.07 -31.26
CA TYR A 282 -20.85 -2.15 -31.72
C TYR A 282 -22.13 -2.88 -32.18
N GLU A 283 -21.98 -3.98 -32.93
CA GLU A 283 -23.12 -4.80 -33.36
C GLU A 283 -23.82 -5.52 -32.20
N ILE A 284 -23.08 -6.02 -31.22
CA ILE A 284 -23.62 -6.66 -30.02
C ILE A 284 -24.38 -5.62 -29.20
N GLU A 285 -23.79 -4.46 -28.93
CA GLU A 285 -24.43 -3.37 -28.19
C GLU A 285 -25.72 -2.93 -28.87
N GLY A 286 -25.70 -2.74 -30.20
CA GLY A 286 -26.90 -2.41 -30.96
C GLY A 286 -28.00 -3.48 -30.85
N LYS A 287 -27.65 -4.77 -30.96
CA LYS A 287 -28.61 -5.88 -30.82
C LYS A 287 -29.15 -6.00 -29.40
N VAL A 288 -28.31 -5.83 -28.38
CA VAL A 288 -28.71 -5.85 -26.97
C VAL A 288 -29.67 -4.69 -26.68
N ALA A 289 -29.34 -3.47 -27.12
CA ALA A 289 -30.20 -2.31 -26.94
C ALA A 289 -31.57 -2.50 -27.61
N LEU A 290 -31.59 -3.01 -28.84
CA LEU A 290 -32.84 -3.33 -29.55
C LEU A 290 -33.65 -4.39 -28.80
N ARG A 291 -33.00 -5.45 -28.31
CA ARG A 291 -33.67 -6.54 -27.58
C ARG A 291 -34.24 -6.07 -26.25
N LEU A 292 -33.51 -5.24 -25.51
CA LEU A 292 -33.99 -4.64 -24.27
C LEU A 292 -35.23 -3.79 -24.51
N LYS A 293 -35.22 -2.95 -25.55
CA LYS A 293 -36.39 -2.15 -25.94
C LYS A 293 -37.61 -3.01 -26.28
N GLN A 294 -37.42 -4.09 -27.03
CA GLN A 294 -38.50 -5.04 -27.34
C GLN A 294 -39.07 -5.71 -26.08
N LEU A 295 -38.20 -6.12 -25.15
CA LEU A 295 -38.63 -6.74 -23.89
C LEU A 295 -39.40 -5.74 -23.02
N ASP A 296 -38.98 -4.48 -22.97
CA ASP A 296 -39.70 -3.43 -22.23
C ASP A 296 -41.09 -3.18 -22.83
N GLU A 297 -41.21 -3.11 -24.16
CA GLU A 297 -42.50 -2.97 -24.84
C GLU A 297 -43.42 -4.18 -24.55
N GLN A 298 -42.88 -5.40 -24.57
CA GLN A 298 -43.61 -6.61 -24.21
C GLN A 298 -44.06 -6.60 -22.74
N ASN A 299 -43.17 -6.23 -21.82
CA ASN A 299 -43.48 -6.14 -20.39
C ASN A 299 -44.56 -5.08 -20.12
N GLN A 300 -44.49 -3.93 -20.76
CA GLN A 300 -45.51 -2.89 -20.66
C GLN A 300 -46.88 -3.38 -21.15
N ALA A 301 -46.92 -4.11 -22.27
CA ALA A 301 -48.16 -4.67 -22.79
C ALA A 301 -48.78 -5.70 -21.80
N VAL A 302 -47.96 -6.60 -21.25
CA VAL A 302 -48.41 -7.57 -20.25
C VAL A 302 -48.92 -6.88 -18.98
N LEU A 303 -48.21 -5.86 -18.47
CA LEU A 303 -48.65 -5.10 -17.30
C LEU A 303 -49.99 -4.40 -17.54
N LEU A 304 -50.19 -3.82 -18.73
CA LEU A 304 -51.46 -3.22 -19.12
C LEU A 304 -52.60 -4.25 -19.15
N GLN A 305 -52.33 -5.44 -19.69
CA GLN A 305 -53.30 -6.53 -19.72
C GLN A 305 -53.67 -6.98 -18.29
N LEU A 306 -52.68 -7.29 -17.46
CA LEU A 306 -52.88 -7.73 -16.07
C LEU A 306 -53.63 -6.67 -15.24
N LYS A 307 -53.28 -5.39 -15.41
CA LYS A 307 -54.01 -4.30 -14.75
C LYS A 307 -55.48 -4.26 -15.18
N GLY A 308 -55.75 -4.48 -16.47
CA GLY A 308 -57.10 -4.57 -16.99
C GLY A 308 -57.88 -5.78 -16.45
N GLU A 309 -57.22 -6.94 -16.32
CA GLU A 309 -57.80 -8.16 -15.72
C GLU A 309 -58.12 -7.96 -14.24
N LEU A 310 -57.15 -7.45 -13.46
CA LEU A 310 -57.35 -7.16 -12.03
C LEU A 310 -58.49 -6.16 -11.81
N GLN A 311 -58.58 -5.11 -12.63
CA GLN A 311 -59.68 -4.15 -12.54
C GLN A 311 -61.04 -4.79 -12.85
N ARG A 312 -61.09 -5.72 -13.82
CA ARG A 312 -62.31 -6.47 -14.16
C ARG A 312 -62.74 -7.38 -13.01
N GLU A 313 -61.80 -8.14 -12.44
CA GLU A 313 -62.07 -9.01 -11.27
C GLU A 313 -62.54 -8.21 -10.06
N TRP A 314 -61.84 -7.12 -9.75
CA TRP A 314 -62.22 -6.22 -8.65
C TRP A 314 -63.64 -5.67 -8.83
N ASN A 315 -63.97 -5.19 -10.03
CA ASN A 315 -65.31 -4.67 -10.33
C ASN A 315 -66.38 -5.77 -10.23
N LEU A 316 -66.07 -7.00 -10.63
CA LEU A 316 -66.99 -8.13 -10.51
C LEU A 316 -67.25 -8.48 -9.05
N GLU A 317 -66.19 -8.57 -8.24
CA GLU A 317 -66.30 -8.85 -6.80
C GLU A 317 -67.07 -7.75 -6.06
N LEU A 318 -66.80 -6.48 -6.39
CA LEU A 318 -67.53 -5.35 -5.84
C LEU A 318 -69.03 -5.41 -6.16
N ARG A 319 -69.40 -5.79 -7.40
CA ARG A 319 -70.81 -5.99 -7.77
C ARG A 319 -71.44 -7.14 -6.99
N LYS A 320 -70.78 -8.29 -6.91
CA LYS A 320 -71.26 -9.43 -6.11
C LYS A 320 -71.49 -9.04 -4.66
N LYS A 321 -70.55 -8.34 -4.03
CA LYS A 321 -70.68 -7.87 -2.64
C LYS A 321 -71.81 -6.88 -2.45
N ARG A 322 -72.03 -5.99 -3.43
CA ARG A 322 -73.18 -5.08 -3.43
C ARG A 322 -74.51 -5.85 -3.54
N GLU A 323 -74.61 -6.79 -4.48
CA GLU A 323 -75.79 -7.63 -4.66
C GLU A 323 -76.09 -8.46 -3.41
N GLU A 324 -75.09 -9.09 -2.80
CA GLU A 324 -75.21 -9.81 -1.53
C GLU A 324 -75.73 -8.90 -0.40
N PHE A 325 -75.20 -7.68 -0.30
CA PHE A 325 -75.61 -6.72 0.72
C PHE A 325 -77.03 -6.19 0.49
N GLU A 326 -77.40 -5.87 -0.75
CA GLU A 326 -78.74 -5.46 -1.13
C GLU A 326 -79.76 -6.57 -0.83
N GLN A 327 -79.41 -7.83 -1.12
CA GLN A 327 -80.24 -8.99 -0.78
C GLN A 327 -80.40 -9.15 0.73
N GLN A 328 -79.32 -9.04 1.52
CA GLN A 328 -79.41 -9.10 2.98
C GLN A 328 -80.29 -7.99 3.56
N LEU A 329 -80.20 -6.76 3.03
CA LEU A 329 -81.05 -5.65 3.45
C LEU A 329 -82.51 -5.89 3.07
N ALA A 330 -82.78 -6.40 1.87
CA ALA A 330 -84.12 -6.74 1.41
C ALA A 330 -84.73 -7.85 2.28
N ASP A 331 -83.96 -8.89 2.61
CA ASP A 331 -84.40 -9.99 3.46
C ASP A 331 -84.70 -9.53 4.89
N GLU A 332 -83.86 -8.69 5.48
CA GLU A 332 -84.08 -8.12 6.81
C GLU A 332 -85.28 -7.15 6.83
N PHE A 333 -85.41 -6.31 5.79
CA PHE A 333 -86.59 -5.45 5.62
C PHE A 333 -87.87 -6.28 5.52
N ASN A 334 -87.89 -7.31 4.67
CA ASN A 334 -89.03 -8.21 4.51
C ASN A 334 -89.36 -8.91 5.82
N ARG A 335 -88.36 -9.41 6.56
CA ARG A 335 -88.57 -10.02 7.88
C ARG A 335 -89.26 -9.05 8.84
N ARG A 336 -88.76 -7.81 8.96
CA ARG A 336 -89.36 -6.79 9.83
C ARG A 336 -90.77 -6.41 9.38
N PHE A 337 -90.98 -6.25 8.09
CA PHE A 337 -92.28 -5.92 7.51
C PHE A 337 -93.31 -7.03 7.79
N GLN A 338 -92.93 -8.30 7.62
CA GLN A 338 -93.78 -9.44 7.97
C GLN A 338 -94.10 -9.49 9.47
N SER A 339 -93.11 -9.25 10.35
CA SER A 339 -93.36 -9.15 11.79
C SER A 339 -94.34 -8.03 12.15
N GLU A 340 -94.26 -6.87 11.50
CA GLU A 340 -95.21 -5.78 11.69
C GLU A 340 -96.60 -6.11 11.15
N ILE A 341 -96.72 -6.78 10.01
CA ILE A 341 -98.03 -7.27 9.51
C ILE A 341 -98.67 -8.19 10.54
N VAL A 342 -97.93 -9.16 11.07
CA VAL A 342 -98.44 -10.08 12.11
C VAL A 342 -98.88 -9.30 13.35
N ALA A 343 -98.08 -8.34 13.82
CA ALA A 343 -98.44 -7.50 14.95
C ALA A 343 -99.69 -6.63 14.67
N MET A 344 -99.84 -6.12 13.45
CA MET A 344 -101.03 -5.38 13.03
C MET A 344 -102.28 -6.27 12.98
N GLU A 345 -102.18 -7.50 12.45
CA GLU A 345 -103.27 -8.46 12.45
C GLU A 345 -103.69 -8.85 13.88
N GLU A 346 -102.74 -9.05 14.79
CA GLU A 346 -103.02 -9.30 16.20
C GLU A 346 -103.74 -8.11 16.86
N ARG A 347 -103.29 -6.88 16.61
CA ARG A 347 -103.98 -5.66 17.07
C ARG A 347 -105.39 -5.58 16.48
N GLN A 348 -105.58 -5.89 15.20
CA GLN A 348 -106.90 -5.90 14.56
C GLN A 348 -107.83 -6.93 15.20
N ARG A 349 -107.35 -8.15 15.48
CA ARG A 349 -108.12 -9.18 16.19
C ARG A 349 -108.48 -8.72 17.61
N ALA A 350 -107.55 -8.07 18.33
CA ALA A 350 -107.82 -7.51 19.65
C ALA A 350 -108.89 -6.40 19.59
N HIS A 351 -108.80 -5.49 18.62
CA HIS A 351 -109.83 -4.47 18.39
C HIS A 351 -111.20 -5.06 18.05
N GLN A 352 -111.25 -6.14 17.25
CA GLN A 352 -112.50 -6.83 16.95
C GLN A 352 -113.12 -7.47 18.21
N LYS A 353 -112.31 -8.08 19.09
CA LYS A 353 -112.79 -8.59 20.38
C LYS A 353 -113.35 -7.47 21.27
N LEU A 354 -112.60 -6.38 21.43
CA LEU A 354 -113.05 -5.21 22.19
C LEU A 354 -114.35 -4.62 21.61
N ALA A 355 -114.48 -4.57 20.28
CA ALA A 355 -115.72 -4.11 19.63
C ALA A 355 -116.91 -5.04 19.89
N GLN A 356 -116.69 -6.37 19.95
CA GLN A 356 -117.71 -7.33 20.35
C GLN A 356 -118.10 -7.16 21.82
N GLU A 357 -117.12 -7.00 22.72
CA GLU A 357 -117.36 -6.72 24.14
C GLU A 357 -118.15 -5.43 24.33
N LEU A 358 -117.81 -4.35 23.60
CA LEU A 358 -118.57 -3.10 23.61
C LEU A 358 -120.03 -3.29 23.17
N LYS A 359 -120.29 -4.11 22.14
CA LYS A 359 -121.67 -4.42 21.72
C LYS A 359 -122.46 -5.17 22.81
N VAL A 360 -121.80 -6.10 23.51
CA VAL A 360 -122.43 -6.80 24.64
C VAL A 360 -122.76 -5.80 25.75
N LEU A 361 -121.81 -4.95 26.13
CA LEU A 361 -122.02 -3.91 27.14
C LEU A 361 -123.09 -2.89 26.74
N GLU A 362 -123.19 -2.51 25.46
CA GLU A 362 -124.27 -1.67 24.94
C GLU A 362 -125.64 -2.34 25.08
N HIS A 363 -125.71 -3.65 24.84
CA HIS A 363 -126.95 -4.41 25.02
C HIS A 363 -127.33 -4.57 26.49
N GLU A 364 -126.36 -4.86 27.37
CA GLU A 364 -126.56 -4.87 28.82
C GLU A 364 -127.01 -3.50 29.34
N LYS A 365 -126.40 -2.41 28.84
CA LYS A 365 -126.83 -1.04 29.15
C LYS A 365 -128.29 -0.83 28.72
N PHE A 366 -128.69 -1.28 27.54
CA PHE A 366 -130.08 -1.17 27.09
C PHE A 366 -131.04 -1.93 28.02
N PHE A 367 -130.70 -3.16 28.40
CA PHE A 367 -131.50 -3.93 29.36
C PHE A 367 -131.60 -3.26 30.73
N LEU A 368 -130.49 -2.73 31.26
CA LEU A 368 -130.49 -2.01 32.52
C LEU A 368 -131.31 -0.72 32.43
N CYS A 369 -131.28 -0.01 31.29
CA CYS A 369 -132.14 1.15 31.06
C CYS A 369 -133.62 0.77 31.05
N ASP A 370 -134.01 -0.31 30.36
CA ASP A 370 -135.38 -0.83 30.34
C ASP A 370 -135.83 -1.31 31.74
N GLU A 371 -134.95 -1.98 32.47
CA GLU A 371 -135.20 -2.41 33.85
C GLU A 371 -135.42 -1.20 34.77
N ILE A 372 -134.56 -0.17 34.68
CA ILE A 372 -134.70 1.10 35.42
C ILE A 372 -136.01 1.80 35.05
N GLU A 373 -136.40 1.82 33.77
CA GLU A 373 -137.65 2.42 33.32
C GLU A 373 -138.86 1.65 33.87
N SER A 374 -138.83 0.31 33.84
CA SER A 374 -139.87 -0.54 34.43
C SER A 374 -139.99 -0.35 35.96
N LEU A 375 -138.86 -0.23 36.65
CA LEU A 375 -138.81 0.06 38.09
C LEU A 375 -139.35 1.48 38.37
N GLY A 376 -139.06 2.43 37.48
CA GLY A 376 -139.63 3.77 37.51
C GLY A 376 -141.15 3.77 37.38
N LEU A 377 -141.69 2.98 36.44
CA LEU A 377 -143.14 2.77 36.26
C LEU A 377 -143.77 2.11 37.49
N ARG A 378 -143.21 0.99 37.98
CA ARG A 378 -143.69 0.33 39.20
C ARG A 378 -143.67 1.25 40.41
N LYS A 379 -142.62 2.06 40.57
CA LYS A 379 -142.53 3.09 41.62
C LYS A 379 -143.65 4.12 41.48
N LYS A 380 -143.95 4.56 40.25
CA LYS A 380 -145.03 5.52 39.99
C LYS A 380 -146.39 4.91 40.30
N GLU A 381 -146.65 3.68 39.87
CA GLU A 381 -147.88 2.93 40.20
C GLU A 381 -148.05 2.75 41.71
N ALA A 382 -146.98 2.37 42.43
CA ALA A 382 -147.01 2.23 43.88
C ALA A 382 -147.28 3.57 44.59
N LEU A 383 -146.70 4.68 44.09
CA LEU A 383 -146.98 6.03 44.61
C LEU A 383 -148.42 6.47 44.30
N GLU A 384 -148.96 6.14 43.12
CA GLU A 384 -150.35 6.40 42.76
C GLU A 384 -151.33 5.57 43.60
N GLN A 385 -151.03 4.29 43.84
CA GLN A 385 -151.77 3.42 44.76
C GLN A 385 -151.74 3.95 46.19
N GLN A 386 -150.56 4.26 46.75
CA GLN A 386 -150.47 4.91 48.06
C GLN A 386 -151.23 6.23 48.09
N GLY A 387 -151.16 7.03 47.02
CA GLY A 387 -151.93 8.26 46.88
C GLY A 387 -153.45 8.01 46.84
N HIS A 388 -153.89 6.92 46.22
CA HIS A 388 -155.29 6.50 46.18
C HIS A 388 -155.77 5.99 47.55
N GLU A 389 -155.01 5.11 48.20
CA GLU A 389 -155.28 4.62 49.56
C GLU A 389 -155.35 5.77 50.56
N LEU A 390 -154.42 6.72 50.49
CA LEU A 390 -154.47 7.94 51.30
C LEU A 390 -155.72 8.76 50.99
N ARG A 391 -156.07 8.98 49.71
CA ARG A 391 -157.29 9.70 49.33
C ARG A 391 -158.57 9.01 49.82
N GLU A 392 -158.67 7.69 49.72
CA GLU A 392 -159.80 6.93 50.27
C GLU A 392 -159.86 6.99 51.78
N SER A 393 -158.72 6.89 52.47
CA SER A 393 -158.61 7.08 53.92
C SER A 393 -159.03 8.50 54.36
N PHE A 394 -158.67 9.53 53.59
CA PHE A 394 -159.00 10.93 53.89
C PHE A 394 -160.41 11.35 53.44
N ALA A 395 -161.03 10.66 52.48
CA ALA A 395 -162.38 10.96 52.00
C ALA A 395 -163.45 11.02 53.11
N PRO A 396 -163.55 10.03 54.04
CA PRO A 396 -164.51 10.11 55.15
C PRO A 396 -164.17 11.25 56.11
N LEU A 397 -162.89 11.51 56.37
CA LEU A 397 -162.45 12.61 57.24
C LEU A 397 -162.77 13.99 56.65
N LEU A 398 -162.58 14.18 55.34
CA LEU A 398 -162.96 15.41 54.63
C LEU A 398 -164.47 15.59 54.59
N LYS A 399 -165.24 14.52 54.40
CA LYS A 399 -166.70 14.55 54.46
C LYS A 399 -167.18 14.94 55.85
N GLN A 400 -166.58 14.37 56.88
CA GLN A 400 -166.89 14.69 58.28
C GLN A 400 -166.53 16.15 58.63
N ARG A 401 -165.38 16.65 58.16
CA ARG A 401 -165.00 18.07 58.28
C ARG A 401 -166.03 18.98 57.62
N ASN A 402 -166.45 18.67 56.39
CA ASN A 402 -167.42 19.49 55.67
C ASN A 402 -168.78 19.51 56.38
N ILE A 403 -169.27 18.34 56.83
CA ILE A 403 -170.52 18.23 57.61
C ILE A 403 -170.43 19.10 58.88
N LEU A 404 -169.33 19.00 59.63
CA LEU A 404 -169.12 19.82 60.83
C LEU A 404 -169.04 21.31 60.50
N THR A 405 -168.46 21.68 59.37
CA THR A 405 -168.36 23.09 58.92
C THR A 405 -169.73 23.63 58.53
N ASP A 406 -170.55 22.82 57.86
CA ASP A 406 -171.92 23.13 57.47
C ASP A 406 -172.82 23.23 58.71
N GLU A 407 -172.69 22.31 59.68
CA GLU A 407 -173.40 22.37 60.97
C GLU A 407 -173.03 23.62 61.77
N VAL A 408 -171.74 23.95 61.87
CA VAL A 408 -171.27 25.16 62.56
C VAL A 408 -171.80 26.41 61.85
N THR A 409 -171.81 26.46 60.52
CA THR A 409 -172.35 27.62 59.79
C THR A 409 -173.87 27.75 59.94
N GLU A 410 -174.61 26.66 59.89
CA GLU A 410 -176.06 26.65 60.08
C GLU A 410 -176.45 27.01 61.52
N LEU A 411 -175.78 26.45 62.53
CA LEU A 411 -175.97 26.86 63.93
C LEU A 411 -175.61 28.34 64.13
N THR A 412 -174.52 28.83 63.52
CA THR A 412 -174.16 30.25 63.56
C THR A 412 -175.24 31.12 62.94
N LYS A 413 -175.89 30.67 61.86
CA LYS A 413 -176.99 31.35 61.20
C LYS A 413 -178.26 31.37 62.08
N GLN A 414 -178.63 30.23 62.66
CA GLN A 414 -179.78 30.13 63.56
C GLN A 414 -179.61 30.99 64.81
N VAL A 415 -178.41 31.01 65.40
CA VAL A 415 -178.09 31.89 66.52
C VAL A 415 -178.17 33.36 66.11
N LYS A 416 -177.69 33.72 64.91
CA LYS A 416 -177.87 35.08 64.36
C LYS A 416 -179.34 35.45 64.17
N GLU A 417 -180.16 34.58 63.59
CA GLU A 417 -181.60 34.82 63.37
C GLU A 417 -182.34 34.99 64.71
N LYS A 418 -182.05 34.15 65.72
CA LYS A 418 -182.63 34.29 67.06
C LYS A 418 -182.19 35.56 67.79
N LEU A 419 -180.95 36.00 67.59
CA LEU A 419 -180.46 37.27 68.12
C LEU A 419 -181.13 38.48 67.45
N ILE A 420 -181.48 38.37 66.15
CA ILE A 420 -182.25 39.38 65.40
C ILE A 420 -183.67 39.47 65.94
N GLU A 421 -184.37 38.34 66.15
CA GLU A 421 -185.72 38.33 66.72
C GLU A 421 -185.81 38.95 68.13
N ALA A 422 -184.73 38.87 68.91
CA ALA A 422 -184.65 39.39 70.27
C ALA A 422 -184.13 40.83 70.37
N ASP A 423 -183.82 41.49 69.26
CA ASP A 423 -183.22 42.84 69.18
C ASP A 423 -181.88 42.97 69.95
N LEU A 424 -181.13 41.87 70.05
CA LEU A 424 -179.88 41.75 70.83
C LEU A 424 -178.62 41.62 69.96
N VAL A 425 -178.76 41.77 68.64
CA VAL A 425 -177.69 41.54 67.64
C VAL A 425 -176.47 42.42 67.89
N ASP A 426 -176.67 43.72 68.11
CA ASP A 426 -175.58 44.67 68.30
C ASP A 426 -174.85 44.47 69.64
N THR A 427 -175.47 43.79 70.60
CA THR A 427 -174.83 43.50 71.90
C THR A 427 -173.90 42.27 71.85
N TYR A 428 -174.16 41.30 70.96
CA TYR A 428 -173.46 40.00 70.94
C TYR A 428 -172.74 39.66 69.62
N ALA A 429 -172.73 40.54 68.61
CA ALA A 429 -172.11 40.30 67.31
C ALA A 429 -170.62 39.94 67.36
N ASN A 430 -169.85 40.53 68.29
CA ASN A 430 -168.40 40.25 68.42
C ASN A 430 -168.11 38.86 69.02
N ASN A 431 -168.96 38.36 69.91
CA ASN A 431 -168.78 37.04 70.53
C ASN A 431 -169.00 35.89 69.52
N LEU A 432 -169.78 36.12 68.46
CA LEU A 432 -170.03 35.13 67.40
C LEU A 432 -168.82 34.93 66.47
N VAL A 433 -167.95 35.93 66.30
CA VAL A 433 -166.73 35.80 65.48
C VAL A 433 -165.61 35.14 66.29
N GLU A 434 -165.47 35.46 67.58
CA GLU A 434 -164.47 34.83 68.46
C GLU A 434 -164.75 33.34 68.73
N VAL A 435 -166.03 32.94 68.88
CA VAL A 435 -166.38 31.51 69.03
C VAL A 435 -166.14 30.73 67.73
N ARG A 436 -166.35 31.34 66.56
CA ARG A 436 -166.05 30.73 65.26
C ARG A 436 -164.55 30.52 65.07
N ASP A 437 -163.73 31.49 65.44
CA ASP A 437 -162.28 31.43 65.24
C ASP A 437 -161.57 30.57 66.33
N PHE A 438 -162.12 30.47 67.55
CA PHE A 438 -161.67 29.52 68.58
C PHE A 438 -161.88 28.05 68.18
N CYS A 439 -162.96 27.74 67.47
CA CYS A 439 -163.24 26.38 67.00
C CYS A 439 -162.32 25.92 65.86
N LEU A 440 -161.67 26.83 65.11
CA LEU A 440 -160.82 26.51 63.95
C LEU A 440 -159.31 26.36 64.28
N ALA A 441 -158.87 26.59 65.52
CA ALA A 441 -157.45 26.67 65.90
C ALA A 441 -156.89 25.49 66.74
N ARG A 442 -157.45 24.28 66.68
CA ARG A 442 -156.91 23.14 67.47
C ARG A 442 -155.57 22.59 66.94
N SER A 443 -154.51 22.95 67.66
CA SER A 443 -153.20 22.32 67.99
C SER A 443 -152.49 21.28 67.11
N ASP A 444 -153.15 20.48 66.27
CA ASP A 444 -152.56 19.22 65.79
C ASP A 444 -151.68 19.39 64.53
N TYR A 445 -151.74 20.56 63.88
CA TYR A 445 -151.02 20.87 62.63
C TYR A 445 -149.55 21.31 62.83
N ARG A 446 -149.19 21.79 64.02
CA ARG A 446 -147.89 22.44 64.28
C ARG A 446 -146.74 21.44 64.45
N GLN A 447 -147.01 20.21 64.91
CA GLN A 447 -145.99 19.18 65.14
C GLN A 447 -145.45 18.59 63.84
N THR A 448 -146.31 18.40 62.85
CA THR A 448 -145.98 17.76 61.55
C THR A 448 -145.01 18.60 60.71
N ILE A 449 -145.07 19.93 60.79
CA ILE A 449 -144.19 20.83 60.05
C ILE A 449 -142.75 20.80 60.59
N ASN A 450 -142.58 20.72 61.92
CA ASN A 450 -141.26 20.66 62.54
C ASN A 450 -140.50 19.37 62.20
N GLN A 451 -141.20 18.25 62.02
CA GLN A 451 -140.58 16.97 61.68
C GLN A 451 -140.00 16.98 60.25
N ARG A 452 -140.73 17.55 59.29
CA ARG A 452 -140.32 17.68 57.88
C ARG A 452 -139.09 18.60 57.70
N MET A 453 -138.93 19.60 58.56
CA MET A 453 -137.83 20.56 58.47
C MET A 453 -136.47 19.96 58.89
N ASN A 454 -136.47 18.91 59.70
CA ASN A 454 -135.25 18.22 60.13
C ASN A 454 -134.70 17.25 59.07
N GLU A 455 -135.57 16.62 58.27
CA GLU A 455 -135.17 15.72 57.17
C GLU A 455 -134.36 16.47 56.10
N LEU A 456 -134.74 17.72 55.80
CA LEU A 456 -134.10 18.53 54.76
C LEU A 456 -132.64 18.90 55.12
N LYS A 457 -132.36 19.14 56.41
CA LYS A 457 -131.01 19.43 56.91
C LYS A 457 -130.05 18.24 56.83
N SER A 458 -130.57 17.00 56.84
CA SER A 458 -129.74 15.80 56.73
C SER A 458 -129.18 15.62 55.32
N ILE A 459 -129.96 15.94 54.29
CA ILE A 459 -129.58 15.79 52.88
C ILE A 459 -128.47 16.78 52.51
N GLU A 460 -128.55 18.01 53.02
CA GLU A 460 -127.56 19.05 52.74
C GLU A 460 -126.14 18.72 53.25
N ARG A 461 -126.05 17.89 54.31
CA ARG A 461 -124.78 17.45 54.90
C ARG A 461 -124.05 16.42 54.00
N GLN A 462 -124.80 15.51 53.37
CA GLN A 462 -124.25 14.46 52.51
C GLN A 462 -123.61 15.03 51.22
N CYS A 463 -124.17 16.11 50.67
CA CYS A 463 -123.60 16.76 49.48
C CYS A 463 -122.22 17.40 49.75
N LYS A 464 -121.96 17.89 50.96
CA LYS A 464 -120.68 18.53 51.31
C LYS A 464 -119.53 17.53 51.48
N GLU A 465 -119.81 16.33 51.95
CA GLU A 465 -118.79 15.27 52.11
C GLU A 465 -118.25 14.77 50.75
N LEU A 466 -119.13 14.69 49.73
CA LEU A 466 -118.74 14.28 48.38
C LEU A 466 -117.80 15.26 47.66
N ALA A 467 -117.92 16.57 47.92
CA ALA A 467 -117.05 17.57 47.31
C ALA A 467 -115.61 17.50 47.85
N PHE A 468 -115.45 17.23 49.14
CA PHE A 468 -114.14 17.12 49.79
C PHE A 468 -113.32 15.92 49.27
N ASP A 469 -113.98 14.81 48.95
CA ASP A 469 -113.33 13.59 48.47
C ASP A 469 -112.71 13.73 47.05
N TYR A 470 -113.19 14.70 46.27
CA TYR A 470 -112.65 15.01 44.94
C TYR A 470 -111.38 15.86 44.99
N GLU A 471 -111.26 16.81 45.92
CA GLU A 471 -110.07 17.67 46.08
C GLU A 471 -108.82 16.84 46.46
N GLN A 472 -108.96 15.87 47.36
CA GLN A 472 -107.83 15.01 47.77
C GLN A 472 -107.25 14.16 46.64
N LYS A 473 -108.07 13.78 45.64
CA LYS A 473 -107.61 12.98 44.50
C LYS A 473 -106.77 13.79 43.52
N PHE A 474 -106.98 15.11 43.45
CA PHE A 474 -106.25 16.00 42.55
C PHE A 474 -104.81 16.27 43.03
N GLU A 475 -104.61 16.46 44.34
CA GLU A 475 -103.26 16.67 44.92
C GLU A 475 -102.32 15.48 44.70
N ARG A 476 -102.83 14.25 44.69
CA ARG A 476 -102.02 13.06 44.43
C ARG A 476 -101.46 13.00 43.01
N LEU A 477 -102.15 13.58 42.03
CA LEU A 477 -101.71 13.60 40.63
C LEU A 477 -100.52 14.54 40.42
N ASP A 478 -100.48 15.69 41.13
CA ASP A 478 -99.41 16.69 41.03
C ASP A 478 -98.05 16.17 41.54
N VAL A 479 -98.07 15.35 42.59
CA VAL A 479 -96.86 14.71 43.15
C VAL A 479 -96.24 13.72 42.16
N MET A 480 -97.05 12.96 41.41
CA MET A 480 -96.56 11.98 40.43
C MET A 480 -95.86 12.63 39.23
N VAL A 481 -96.34 13.79 38.78
CA VAL A 481 -95.72 14.55 37.68
C VAL A 481 -94.34 15.10 38.08
N LYS A 482 -94.17 15.57 39.32
CA LYS A 482 -92.89 16.07 39.84
C LYS A 482 -91.80 15.00 39.88
N LEU A 483 -92.12 13.79 40.32
CA LEU A 483 -91.19 12.65 40.37
C LEU A 483 -90.70 12.22 38.97
N SER A 484 -91.57 12.25 37.96
CA SER A 484 -91.20 11.92 36.57
C SER A 484 -90.19 12.90 35.97
N ASN A 485 -90.28 14.18 36.34
CA ASN A 485 -89.38 15.23 35.84
C ASN A 485 -87.99 15.18 36.50
N GLU A 486 -87.88 14.76 37.77
CA GLU A 486 -86.57 14.55 38.41
C GLU A 486 -85.81 13.36 37.84
N PHE A 487 -86.51 12.27 37.49
CA PHE A 487 -85.93 11.08 36.86
C PHE A 487 -85.30 11.39 35.48
N ALA A 488 -85.96 12.23 34.69
CA ALA A 488 -85.44 12.69 33.39
C ALA A 488 -84.19 13.58 33.52
N LYS A 489 -84.03 14.28 34.66
CA LYS A 489 -82.87 15.14 34.96
C LYS A 489 -81.63 14.32 35.37
N ALA A 490 -81.82 13.22 36.10
CA ALA A 490 -80.74 12.33 36.54
C ALA A 490 -80.13 11.50 35.39
N PHE A 491 -80.92 11.15 34.38
CA PHE A 491 -80.46 10.35 33.23
C PHE A 491 -79.58 11.16 32.24
N LYS A 492 -79.68 12.49 32.25
CA LYS A 492 -78.87 13.39 31.38
C LYS A 492 -77.47 13.70 31.94
N SER A 493 -77.19 13.42 33.21
CA SER A 493 -75.91 13.76 33.87
C SER A 493 -74.93 12.59 33.99
N THR A 494 -75.27 11.39 33.53
CA THR A 494 -74.49 10.15 33.70
C THR A 494 -74.11 9.48 32.37
N PHE A 495 -73.57 10.25 31.42
CA PHE A 495 -72.88 9.71 30.24
C PHE A 495 -71.45 10.31 30.12
N ASP A 496 -70.57 9.69 30.90
CA ASP A 496 -69.12 9.49 30.82
C ASP A 496 -68.17 10.56 30.20
N LEU A 497 -67.62 11.43 31.06
CA LEU A 497 -66.45 12.29 30.81
C LEU A 497 -65.12 11.67 31.29
N LEU A 498 -65.15 10.49 31.91
CA LEU A 498 -63.98 9.90 32.59
C LEU A 498 -63.13 9.02 31.66
N GLN A 499 -63.67 8.49 30.56
CA GLN A 499 -62.88 7.75 29.56
C GLN A 499 -62.06 8.64 28.61
N LYS A 500 -62.38 9.94 28.52
CA LYS A 500 -61.69 10.88 27.61
C LYS A 500 -60.28 11.23 28.07
N LYS A 501 -60.02 11.23 29.39
CA LYS A 501 -58.75 11.67 29.98
C LYS A 501 -57.64 10.62 29.87
N ALA A 502 -58.01 9.34 29.89
CA ALA A 502 -57.06 8.22 29.77
C ALA A 502 -56.57 8.01 28.32
N LEU A 503 -57.40 8.31 27.32
CA LEU A 503 -57.03 8.19 25.89
C LEU A 503 -56.09 9.31 25.41
N LEU A 504 -56.11 10.48 26.06
CA LEU A 504 -55.28 11.62 25.66
C LEU A 504 -53.85 11.55 26.21
N SER A 505 -53.59 10.74 27.25
CA SER A 505 -52.26 10.56 27.83
C SER A 505 -51.36 9.59 27.05
N GLU A 506 -51.91 8.83 26.09
CA GLU A 506 -51.14 7.88 25.27
C GLU A 506 -50.76 8.43 23.88
N LEU A 507 -51.16 9.67 23.56
CA LEU A 507 -50.94 10.27 22.25
C LEU A 507 -49.71 11.21 22.23
N PRO A 508 -48.94 11.25 21.13
CA PRO A 508 -47.83 12.19 20.96
C PRO A 508 -48.26 13.66 21.11
N GLU A 509 -47.41 14.49 21.73
CA GLU A 509 -47.69 15.89 22.10
C GLU A 509 -48.18 16.77 20.93
N VAL A 510 -47.73 16.48 19.71
CA VAL A 510 -48.14 17.19 18.48
C VAL A 510 -49.62 16.93 18.13
N LEU A 511 -50.15 15.74 18.42
CA LEU A 511 -51.58 15.41 18.22
C LEU A 511 -52.45 15.93 19.36
N VAL A 512 -51.95 15.89 20.60
CA VAL A 512 -52.62 16.51 21.76
C VAL A 512 -52.80 18.01 21.55
N ASN A 513 -51.78 18.69 21.04
CA ASN A 513 -51.85 20.12 20.70
C ASN A 513 -52.78 20.42 19.52
N ARG A 514 -52.97 19.48 18.57
CA ARG A 514 -53.89 19.65 17.43
C ARG A 514 -55.35 19.47 17.82
N VAL A 515 -55.64 18.51 18.69
CA VAL A 515 -56.98 18.27 19.26
C VAL A 515 -57.39 19.45 20.15
N ASN A 516 -56.48 19.97 20.98
CA ASN A 516 -56.74 21.11 21.85
C ASN A 516 -56.86 22.45 21.08
N LYS A 517 -56.16 22.62 19.95
CA LYS A 517 -56.22 23.85 19.14
C LYS A 517 -57.42 23.92 18.18
N HIS A 518 -58.16 22.83 18.02
CA HIS A 518 -59.42 22.78 17.24
C HIS A 518 -60.64 22.34 18.05
N SER A 519 -60.56 22.39 19.39
CA SER A 519 -61.70 22.13 20.28
C SER A 519 -62.00 23.31 21.19
N ILE A 520 -62.49 24.42 20.63
CA ILE A 520 -63.48 25.25 21.32
C ILE A 520 -64.47 25.75 20.27
N MET A 521 -65.66 25.15 20.24
CA MET A 521 -66.97 25.82 20.21
C MET A 521 -68.04 24.73 20.22
N LEU A 522 -68.59 24.52 21.42
CA LEU A 522 -69.83 23.77 21.63
C LEU A 522 -70.98 24.49 20.92
N SER A 523 -71.97 23.69 20.51
CA SER A 523 -73.20 24.07 19.84
C SER A 523 -73.85 25.33 20.41
N ARG A 524 -74.05 26.33 19.55
CA ARG A 524 -74.98 27.45 19.74
C ARG A 524 -76.40 26.89 19.97
N ASN A 525 -77.15 27.55 20.84
CA ASN A 525 -78.54 27.17 21.14
C ASN A 525 -79.47 27.58 20.00
N ALA A 526 -80.49 26.76 19.73
CA ALA A 526 -81.49 26.93 18.66
C ALA A 526 -82.26 28.28 18.67
N GLN A 527 -82.09 29.10 19.71
CA GLN A 527 -82.64 30.46 19.78
C GLN A 527 -81.85 31.47 18.94
N GLU A 528 -80.55 31.28 18.76
CA GLU A 528 -79.71 32.20 17.96
C GLU A 528 -79.86 31.96 16.44
N GLU A 529 -80.27 30.76 16.01
CA GLU A 529 -80.56 30.48 14.59
C GLU A 529 -81.94 31.02 14.14
N LEU A 530 -82.89 31.22 15.07
CA LEU A 530 -84.19 31.83 14.77
C LEU A 530 -84.12 33.35 14.63
N ASP A 531 -83.27 34.02 15.43
CA ASP A 531 -83.09 35.48 15.39
C ASP A 531 -82.35 35.95 14.12
N ASP A 532 -81.55 35.09 13.49
CA ASP A 532 -80.88 35.38 12.22
C ASP A 532 -81.78 35.13 10.99
N PHE A 533 -82.78 34.25 11.09
CA PHE A 533 -83.77 34.03 10.02
C PHE A 533 -84.76 35.19 9.87
N GLU A 534 -85.08 35.94 10.94
CA GLU A 534 -85.94 37.14 10.87
C GLU A 534 -85.20 38.40 10.34
N ARG A 535 -83.86 38.38 10.24
CA ARG A 535 -83.06 39.50 9.72
C ARG A 535 -82.69 39.40 8.25
N ILE A 536 -82.97 38.27 7.60
CA ILE A 536 -82.61 38.03 6.20
C ILE A 536 -83.76 38.35 5.22
N ASP A 537 -84.99 38.56 5.70
CA ASP A 537 -86.15 38.98 4.89
C ASP A 537 -86.55 40.48 5.06
N ALA A 538 -85.59 41.38 5.34
CA ALA A 538 -85.79 42.84 5.38
C ALA A 538 -84.80 43.63 4.51
#